data_AF-A0A254NPG2-F1
#
_entry.id   AF-A0A254NPG2-F1
#
_cell.length_a   1.000
_cell.length_b   1.000
_cell.length_c   1.000
_cell.angle_alpha   90.00
_cell.angle_beta   90.00
_cell.angle_gamma   90.00
#
_symmetry.space_group_name_H-M   'P 1'
#
loop_
_entity.id
_entity.type
_entity.pdbx_description
1 polymer ?
#
loop_
_entity_poly.entity_id
_entity_poly.type
_entity_poly.pdbx_seq_one_letter_code
_entity_poly.pdbx_strand_id
1 'polypeptide(L)'
;MWSKKEPIILWTTAYAPLLMLMIGGFLYRNDLLPQAIREERLSEMFGGRLWIAEACFLLAVLGGSLLLYRLVIVGLLHDVGKKVHSASGGLSYAVRRFEKLPASDYTFFLMTLLLPRLALDYSSITNFAVSLLMIVFIIAVFVQTDTIATCPLFFVSGYQVYKGTISQHTPEEEKADKELRKEVVLLAREKDLDLAEKYRGEWVTGKIYVISRNNAEK
;
A
#
# COMPACT_ATOMS: atom_id res chain seq x y z
N MET A 1 -15.60 8.10 -5.33
CA MET A 1 -15.16 7.97 -3.92
C MET A 1 -14.86 6.52 -3.67
N TRP A 2 -13.80 6.22 -2.91
CA TRP A 2 -13.46 4.83 -2.65
C TRP A 2 -14.50 4.18 -1.73
N SER A 3 -14.85 2.95 -2.06
CA SER A 3 -15.66 2.07 -1.22
C SER A 3 -14.78 1.20 -0.33
N LYS A 4 -15.35 0.22 0.38
CA LYS A 4 -14.55 -0.80 1.11
C LYS A 4 -13.73 -1.71 0.17
N LYS A 5 -13.99 -1.71 -1.14
CA LYS A 5 -13.28 -2.55 -2.11
C LYS A 5 -11.82 -2.13 -2.31
N GLU A 6 -11.56 -0.84 -2.39
CA GLU A 6 -10.25 -0.28 -2.67
C GLU A 6 -9.25 -0.53 -1.52
N PRO A 7 -9.62 -0.35 -0.23
CA PRO A 7 -8.81 -0.81 0.90
C PRO A 7 -8.51 -2.31 0.87
N ILE A 8 -9.50 -3.15 0.51
CA ILE A 8 -9.30 -4.60 0.39
C ILE A 8 -8.26 -4.90 -0.70
N ILE A 9 -8.36 -4.25 -1.86
CA ILE A 9 -7.39 -4.41 -2.97
C ILE A 9 -5.99 -4.00 -2.52
N LEU A 10 -5.85 -2.85 -1.83
CA LEU A 10 -4.57 -2.37 -1.33
C LEU A 10 -3.92 -3.37 -0.37
N TRP A 11 -4.66 -3.82 0.65
CA TRP A 11 -4.12 -4.73 1.65
C TRP A 11 -3.86 -6.12 1.10
N THR A 12 -4.74 -6.66 0.26
CA THR A 12 -4.50 -7.94 -0.41
C THR A 12 -3.23 -7.87 -1.27
N THR A 13 -3.04 -6.75 -1.97
CA THR A 13 -1.83 -6.52 -2.75
C THR A 13 -0.60 -6.41 -1.84
N ALA A 14 -0.68 -5.73 -0.69
CA ALA A 14 0.42 -5.64 0.28
C ALA A 14 0.90 -7.03 0.75
N TYR A 15 -0.03 -7.98 0.93
CA TYR A 15 0.28 -9.35 1.33
C TYR A 15 0.63 -10.28 0.16
N ALA A 16 0.53 -9.84 -1.09
CA ALA A 16 0.78 -10.67 -2.28
C ALA A 16 2.16 -11.37 -2.28
N PRO A 17 3.31 -10.72 -1.98
CA PRO A 17 4.58 -11.43 -1.92
C PRO A 17 4.59 -12.55 -0.88
N LEU A 18 3.99 -12.33 0.29
CA LEU A 18 3.89 -13.36 1.32
C LEU A 18 3.03 -14.54 0.83
N LEU A 19 1.87 -14.24 0.23
CA LEU A 19 0.97 -15.25 -0.34
C LEU A 19 1.66 -16.05 -1.45
N MET A 20 2.40 -15.40 -2.36
CA MET A 20 3.16 -16.06 -3.42
C MET A 20 4.22 -17.02 -2.86
N LEU A 21 4.95 -16.59 -1.83
CA LEU A 21 5.96 -17.45 -1.18
C LEU A 21 5.32 -18.62 -0.45
N MET A 22 4.21 -18.40 0.25
CA MET A 22 3.49 -19.46 0.94
C MET A 22 2.88 -20.47 -0.03
N ILE A 23 2.18 -20.00 -1.07
CA ILE A 23 1.57 -20.87 -2.08
C ILE A 23 2.67 -21.63 -2.84
N GLY A 24 3.71 -20.93 -3.30
CA GLY A 24 4.84 -21.56 -3.98
C GLY A 24 5.55 -22.60 -3.11
N GLY A 25 5.81 -22.27 -1.85
CA GLY A 25 6.41 -23.20 -0.88
C GLY A 25 5.53 -24.42 -0.58
N PHE A 26 4.21 -24.23 -0.44
CA PHE A 26 3.26 -25.31 -0.25
C PHE A 26 3.21 -26.24 -1.47
N LEU A 27 3.12 -25.68 -2.68
CA LEU A 27 3.11 -26.45 -3.92
C LEU A 27 4.40 -27.25 -4.12
N TYR A 28 5.56 -26.64 -3.81
CA TYR A 28 6.85 -27.31 -3.89
C TYR A 28 6.94 -28.47 -2.89
N ARG A 29 6.60 -28.26 -1.62
CA ARG A 29 6.69 -29.30 -0.56
C ARG A 29 5.71 -30.45 -0.71
N ASN A 30 4.64 -30.27 -1.48
CA ASN A 30 3.61 -31.29 -1.69
C ASN A 30 3.65 -31.90 -3.11
N ASP A 31 4.73 -31.67 -3.88
CA ASP A 31 4.90 -32.17 -5.27
C ASP A 31 3.77 -31.78 -6.25
N LEU A 32 3.09 -30.67 -5.95
CA LEU A 32 1.96 -30.15 -6.73
C LEU A 32 2.41 -29.19 -7.85
N LEU A 33 3.72 -28.99 -8.03
CA LEU A 33 4.23 -28.15 -9.11
C LEU A 33 4.03 -28.83 -10.48
N PRO A 34 3.70 -28.05 -11.52
CA PRO A 34 3.66 -28.54 -12.90
C PRO A 34 4.99 -29.19 -13.29
N GLN A 35 4.95 -30.21 -14.15
CA GLN A 35 6.15 -30.94 -14.60
C GLN A 35 7.25 -30.02 -15.16
N ALA A 36 6.87 -28.88 -15.75
CA ALA A 36 7.81 -27.88 -16.27
C ALA A 36 8.67 -27.19 -15.20
N ILE A 37 8.25 -27.19 -13.94
CA ILE A 37 8.87 -26.46 -12.81
C ILE A 37 9.27 -27.44 -11.69
N ARG A 38 9.30 -28.75 -11.97
CA ARG A 38 9.78 -29.76 -11.01
C ARG A 38 11.29 -29.66 -10.83
N GLU A 39 11.74 -30.12 -9.67
CA GLU A 39 13.13 -30.09 -9.24
C GLU A 39 14.09 -30.71 -10.28
N GLU A 40 13.70 -31.85 -10.85
CA GLU A 40 14.48 -32.56 -11.86
C GLU A 40 14.78 -31.67 -13.08
N ARG A 41 13.76 -31.02 -13.66
CA ARG A 41 13.93 -30.12 -14.81
C ARG A 41 14.62 -28.81 -14.46
N LEU A 42 14.36 -28.26 -13.27
CA LEU A 42 15.05 -27.06 -12.79
C LEU A 42 16.54 -27.35 -12.59
N SER A 43 16.86 -28.51 -12.01
CA SER A 43 18.25 -28.96 -11.82
C SER A 43 18.94 -29.14 -13.16
N GLU A 44 18.27 -29.71 -14.17
CA GLU A 44 18.83 -29.88 -15.51
C GLU A 44 19.08 -28.53 -16.20
N MET A 45 18.11 -27.61 -16.14
CA MET A 45 18.20 -26.27 -16.73
C MET A 45 19.25 -25.37 -16.07
N PHE A 46 19.49 -25.53 -14.76
CA PHE A 46 20.47 -24.74 -13.99
C PHE A 46 21.75 -25.51 -13.65
N GLY A 47 22.03 -26.63 -14.34
CA GLY A 47 23.29 -27.37 -14.21
C GLY A 47 23.55 -27.94 -12.81
N GLY A 48 22.52 -28.45 -12.15
CA GLY A 48 22.53 -29.04 -10.81
C GLY A 48 22.50 -28.03 -9.66
N ARG A 49 22.44 -26.72 -9.94
CA ARG A 49 22.50 -25.66 -8.93
C ARG A 49 21.11 -25.16 -8.53
N LEU A 50 20.41 -25.92 -7.69
CA LEU A 50 19.05 -25.60 -7.23
C LEU A 50 18.91 -24.23 -6.55
N TRP A 51 19.95 -23.77 -5.84
CA TRP A 51 19.96 -22.44 -5.22
C TRP A 51 19.77 -21.29 -6.23
N ILE A 52 20.15 -21.48 -7.49
CA ILE A 52 19.95 -20.48 -8.56
C ILE A 52 18.45 -20.38 -8.88
N ALA A 53 17.74 -21.51 -8.95
CA ALA A 53 16.32 -21.53 -9.19
C ALA A 53 15.56 -20.85 -8.03
N GLU A 54 15.95 -21.11 -6.78
CA GLU A 54 15.41 -20.45 -5.60
C GLU A 54 15.65 -18.93 -5.62
N ALA A 55 16.88 -18.50 -5.94
CA ALA A 55 17.22 -17.08 -6.07
C ALA A 55 16.40 -16.39 -7.17
N CYS A 56 16.26 -17.03 -8.34
CA CYS A 56 15.43 -16.56 -9.45
C CYS A 56 13.97 -16.44 -9.03
N PHE A 57 13.43 -17.43 -8.29
CA PHE A 57 12.06 -17.38 -7.78
C PHE A 57 11.87 -16.21 -6.81
N LEU A 58 12.78 -16.00 -5.86
CA LEU A 58 12.72 -14.87 -4.94
C LEU A 58 12.78 -13.52 -5.67
N LEU A 59 13.66 -13.40 -6.66
CA LEU A 59 13.74 -12.19 -7.50
C LEU A 59 12.47 -11.97 -8.32
N ALA A 60 11.88 -13.04 -8.87
CA ALA A 60 10.63 -12.96 -9.61
C ALA A 60 9.47 -12.52 -8.71
N VAL A 61 9.37 -13.06 -7.49
CA VAL A 61 8.36 -12.64 -6.51
C VAL A 61 8.57 -11.18 -6.11
N LEU A 62 9.81 -10.76 -5.83
CA LEU A 62 10.11 -9.39 -5.43
C LEU A 62 9.84 -8.40 -6.57
N GLY A 63 10.38 -8.66 -7.76
CA GLY A 63 10.17 -7.83 -8.96
C GLY A 63 8.71 -7.78 -9.38
N GLY A 64 8.04 -8.93 -9.41
CA GLY A 64 6.62 -9.05 -9.71
C GLY A 64 5.74 -8.32 -8.71
N SER A 65 6.06 -8.39 -7.42
CA SER A 65 5.34 -7.66 -6.37
C SER A 65 5.52 -6.14 -6.50
N LEU A 66 6.75 -5.67 -6.74
CA LEU A 66 7.00 -4.24 -6.96
C LEU A 66 6.24 -3.70 -8.18
N LEU A 67 6.21 -4.47 -9.27
CA LEU A 67 5.43 -4.14 -10.46
C LEU A 67 3.93 -4.09 -10.15
N LEU A 68 3.41 -5.12 -9.48
CA LEU A 68 2.01 -5.19 -9.06
C LEU A 68 1.61 -4.00 -8.18
N TYR A 69 2.46 -3.63 -7.21
CA TYR A 69 2.20 -2.51 -6.30
C TYR A 69 2.07 -1.20 -7.07
N ARG A 70 2.97 -0.97 -8.04
CA ARG A 70 2.94 0.21 -8.90
C ARG A 70 1.68 0.23 -9.76
N LEU A 71 1.30 -0.89 -10.37
CA LEU A 71 0.10 -0.98 -11.20
C LEU A 71 -1.17 -0.72 -10.39
N VAL A 72 -1.29 -1.32 -9.21
CA VAL A 72 -2.47 -1.16 -8.34
C VAL A 72 -2.62 0.29 -7.87
N ILE A 73 -1.56 0.94 -7.40
CA ILE A 73 -1.68 2.35 -6.95
C ILE A 73 -1.98 3.29 -8.11
N VAL A 74 -1.29 3.12 -9.24
CA VAL A 74 -1.56 3.95 -10.43
C VAL A 74 -3.02 3.80 -10.86
N GLY A 75 -3.56 2.58 -10.88
CA GLY A 75 -4.95 2.33 -11.20
C GLY A 75 -5.93 2.96 -10.20
N LEU A 76 -5.72 2.73 -8.90
CA LEU A 76 -6.64 3.19 -7.84
C LEU A 76 -6.65 4.72 -7.68
N LEU A 77 -5.52 5.39 -7.91
CA LEU A 77 -5.41 6.84 -7.80
C LEU A 77 -5.56 7.58 -9.14
N HIS A 78 -5.73 6.89 -10.26
CA HIS A 78 -5.84 7.53 -11.59
C HIS A 78 -6.96 8.56 -11.65
N ASP A 79 -8.16 8.17 -11.20
CA ASP A 79 -9.34 9.03 -11.28
C ASP A 79 -9.28 10.19 -10.28
N VAL A 80 -8.75 9.94 -9.07
CA VAL A 80 -8.54 10.98 -8.06
C VAL A 80 -7.49 11.98 -8.56
N GLY A 81 -6.38 11.48 -9.13
CA GLY A 81 -5.33 12.30 -9.72
C GLY A 81 -5.86 13.19 -10.84
N LYS A 82 -6.68 12.65 -11.75
CA LYS A 82 -7.33 13.43 -12.81
C LYS A 82 -8.17 14.58 -12.27
N LYS A 83 -8.97 14.34 -11.23
CA LYS A 83 -9.80 15.38 -10.62
C LYS A 83 -8.97 16.49 -9.98
N VAL A 84 -7.94 16.12 -9.22
CA VAL A 84 -7.06 17.08 -8.54
C VAL A 84 -6.28 17.95 -9.55
N HIS A 85 -5.96 17.41 -10.72
CA HIS A 85 -5.26 18.14 -11.79
C HIS A 85 -6.21 18.87 -12.77
N SER A 86 -7.49 18.51 -12.82
CA SER A 86 -8.48 19.21 -13.66
C SER A 86 -8.89 20.53 -13.02
N ALA A 87 -8.98 21.60 -13.81
CA ALA A 87 -9.40 22.91 -13.33
C ALA A 87 -10.82 22.92 -12.73
N SER A 88 -11.68 21.97 -13.10
CA SER A 88 -13.07 21.82 -12.65
C SER A 88 -13.27 20.87 -11.45
N GLY A 89 -12.20 20.24 -10.93
CA GLY A 89 -12.27 19.24 -9.87
C GLY A 89 -11.41 19.55 -8.64
N GLY A 90 -11.81 19.01 -7.49
CA GLY A 90 -11.14 19.21 -6.20
C GLY A 90 -11.47 20.55 -5.52
N LEU A 91 -11.24 20.62 -4.21
CA LEU A 91 -11.42 21.82 -3.40
C LEU A 91 -10.05 22.42 -3.05
N SER A 92 -10.00 23.73 -2.85
CA SER A 92 -8.78 24.42 -2.44
C SER A 92 -8.58 24.32 -0.93
N TYR A 93 -7.42 23.85 -0.51
CA TYR A 93 -7.04 23.69 0.90
C TYR A 93 -5.70 24.35 1.18
N ALA A 94 -5.60 25.04 2.32
CA ALA A 94 -4.33 25.43 2.91
C ALA A 94 -3.82 24.29 3.81
N VAL A 95 -2.55 23.91 3.64
CA VAL A 95 -1.88 22.96 4.53
C VAL A 95 -1.26 23.76 5.68
N ARG A 96 -1.67 23.47 6.92
CA ARG A 96 -1.21 24.20 8.11
C ARG A 96 -0.06 23.51 8.84
N ARG A 97 -0.04 22.18 8.77
CA ARG A 97 1.00 21.33 9.32
C ARG A 97 1.05 20.06 8.50
N PHE A 98 2.24 19.53 8.27
CA PHE A 98 2.45 18.20 7.73
C PHE A 98 3.68 17.58 8.35
N GLU A 99 3.62 16.29 8.62
CA GLU A 99 4.72 15.48 9.15
C GLU A 99 4.69 14.12 8.45
N LYS A 100 5.86 13.59 8.11
CA LYS A 100 5.95 12.24 7.55
C LYS A 100 5.50 11.24 8.60
N LEU A 101 4.84 10.16 8.17
CA LEU A 101 4.51 9.08 9.10
C LEU A 101 5.80 8.45 9.63
N PRO A 102 5.97 8.36 10.97
CA PRO A 102 7.11 7.69 11.56
C PRO A 102 7.08 6.19 11.26
N ALA A 103 8.25 5.54 11.24
CA ALA A 103 8.38 4.09 11.03
C ALA A 103 7.55 3.27 12.05
N SER A 104 7.34 3.81 13.26
CA SER A 104 6.50 3.20 14.30
C SER A 104 5.08 2.92 13.83
N ASP A 105 4.51 3.78 12.97
CA ASP A 105 3.16 3.63 12.44
C ASP A 105 3.02 2.41 11.51
N TYR A 106 4.14 1.93 10.97
CA TYR A 106 4.20 0.75 10.10
C TYR A 106 4.54 -0.54 10.86
N THR A 107 4.91 -0.45 12.15
CA THR A 107 5.41 -1.60 12.93
C THR A 107 4.37 -2.72 13.01
N PHE A 108 3.09 -2.39 13.20
CA PHE A 108 2.04 -3.40 13.27
C PHE A 108 1.92 -4.21 11.97
N PHE A 109 2.04 -3.56 10.81
CA PHE A 109 2.10 -4.25 9.52
C PHE A 109 3.33 -5.16 9.40
N LEU A 110 4.52 -4.66 9.78
CA LEU A 110 5.75 -5.46 9.72
C LEU A 110 5.66 -6.70 10.63
N MET A 111 5.11 -6.56 11.84
CA MET A 111 4.93 -7.67 12.77
C MET A 111 3.93 -8.71 12.22
N THR A 112 2.85 -8.26 11.61
CA THR A 112 1.83 -9.16 11.03
C THR A 112 2.30 -9.86 9.75
N LEU A 113 3.33 -9.37 9.05
CA LEU A 113 4.00 -10.13 7.98
C LEU A 113 4.81 -11.32 8.49
N LEU A 114 5.35 -11.22 9.71
CA LEU A 114 6.18 -12.27 10.31
C LEU A 114 5.33 -13.40 10.92
N LEU A 115 4.14 -13.05 11.41
CA LEU A 115 3.27 -13.98 12.15
C LEU A 115 2.93 -15.27 11.38
N PRO A 116 2.55 -15.23 10.08
CA PRO A 116 2.26 -16.44 9.31
C PRO A 116 3.50 -17.29 9.00
N ARG A 117 4.71 -16.70 9.09
CA ARG A 117 5.98 -17.42 8.86
C ARG A 117 6.49 -18.12 10.11
N LEU A 118 6.35 -17.48 11.27
CA LEU A 118 6.79 -18.05 12.54
C LEU A 118 5.94 -19.25 12.96
N ALA A 119 4.70 -19.30 12.48
CA ALA A 119 3.74 -20.25 13.00
C ALA A 119 3.80 -21.65 12.38
N LEU A 120 4.29 -21.86 11.14
CA LEU A 120 3.82 -23.04 10.39
C LEU A 120 4.79 -23.70 9.40
N ASP A 121 4.86 -25.04 9.49
CA ASP A 121 5.39 -25.92 8.47
C ASP A 121 4.40 -26.04 7.30
N TYR A 122 4.84 -25.60 6.11
CA TYR A 122 4.06 -25.60 4.88
C TYR A 122 3.88 -26.99 4.23
N SER A 123 4.36 -28.06 4.87
CA SER A 123 4.02 -29.44 4.47
C SER A 123 2.56 -29.80 4.82
N SER A 124 2.03 -29.23 5.90
CA SER A 124 0.68 -29.54 6.39
C SER A 124 -0.38 -28.63 5.77
N ILE A 125 -1.40 -29.24 5.17
CA ILE A 125 -2.56 -28.51 4.60
C ILE A 125 -3.33 -27.73 5.67
N THR A 126 -3.46 -28.28 6.88
CA THR A 126 -4.12 -27.62 8.01
C THR A 126 -3.36 -26.36 8.39
N ASN A 127 -2.04 -26.47 8.48
CA ASN A 127 -1.18 -25.34 8.78
C ASN A 127 -1.33 -24.26 7.70
N PHE A 128 -1.18 -24.64 6.43
CA PHE A 128 -1.35 -23.72 5.31
C PHE A 128 -2.70 -22.98 5.34
N ALA A 129 -3.81 -23.70 5.57
CA ALA A 129 -5.14 -23.11 5.68
C ALA A 129 -5.28 -22.12 6.84
N VAL A 130 -4.72 -22.46 8.02
CA VAL A 130 -4.71 -21.56 9.18
C VAL A 130 -3.92 -20.28 8.90
N SER A 131 -2.77 -20.37 8.23
CA SER A 131 -2.01 -19.16 7.84
C SER A 131 -2.80 -18.27 6.89
N LEU A 132 -3.46 -18.86 5.88
CA LEU A 132 -4.29 -18.10 4.95
C LEU A 132 -5.44 -17.39 5.69
N LEU A 133 -6.10 -18.10 6.61
CA LEU A 133 -7.17 -17.53 7.42
C LEU A 133 -6.67 -16.36 8.28
N MET A 134 -5.47 -16.49 8.87
CA MET A 134 -4.85 -15.39 9.62
C MET A 134 -4.59 -14.16 8.75
N ILE A 135 -4.06 -14.35 7.52
CA ILE A 135 -3.84 -13.23 6.59
C ILE A 135 -5.16 -12.55 6.24
N VAL A 136 -6.21 -13.33 5.93
CA VAL A 136 -7.55 -12.79 5.65
C VAL A 136 -8.09 -12.00 6.84
N PHE A 137 -7.94 -12.53 8.06
CA PHE A 137 -8.36 -11.84 9.27
C PHE A 137 -7.60 -10.52 9.49
N ILE A 138 -6.27 -10.53 9.31
CA ILE A 138 -5.44 -9.33 9.42
C ILE A 138 -5.86 -8.27 8.40
N ILE A 139 -6.07 -8.66 7.14
CA ILE A 139 -6.58 -7.76 6.09
C ILE A 139 -7.93 -7.17 6.50
N ALA A 140 -8.85 -8.00 7.01
CA ALA A 140 -10.16 -7.53 7.46
C ALA A 140 -10.06 -6.51 8.60
N VAL A 141 -9.17 -6.74 9.58
CA VAL A 141 -8.89 -5.77 10.66
C VAL A 141 -8.41 -4.45 10.07
N PHE A 142 -7.39 -4.48 9.20
CA PHE A 142 -6.83 -3.28 8.58
C PHE A 142 -7.84 -2.46 7.77
N VAL A 143 -8.75 -3.14 7.07
CA VAL A 143 -9.84 -2.50 6.31
C VAL A 143 -10.86 -1.88 7.27
N GLN A 144 -11.17 -2.55 8.38
CA GLN A 144 -12.16 -2.08 9.35
C GLN A 144 -11.63 -0.93 10.22
N THR A 145 -10.31 -0.86 10.46
CA THR A 145 -9.66 0.21 11.23
C THR A 145 -9.22 1.40 10.37
N ASP A 146 -9.66 1.47 9.11
CA ASP A 146 -9.34 2.54 8.15
C ASP A 146 -7.84 2.89 8.06
N THR A 147 -6.96 1.93 8.31
CA THR A 147 -5.52 2.17 8.45
C THR A 147 -4.80 2.21 7.11
N ILE A 148 -5.50 2.65 6.06
CA ILE A 148 -5.01 2.65 4.66
C ILE A 148 -3.73 3.48 4.53
N ALA A 149 -3.60 4.56 5.30
CA ALA A 149 -2.43 5.45 5.31
C ALA A 149 -1.10 4.74 5.59
N THR A 150 -1.13 3.64 6.35
CA THR A 150 0.07 2.86 6.70
C THR A 150 0.31 1.72 5.72
N CYS A 151 -0.41 1.67 4.59
CA CYS A 151 -0.21 0.65 3.58
C CYS A 151 1.16 0.85 2.89
N PRO A 152 2.03 -0.17 2.86
CA PRO A 152 3.39 -0.05 2.31
C PRO A 152 3.42 0.19 0.80
N LEU A 153 2.31 -0.07 0.09
CA LEU A 153 2.21 0.19 -1.35
C LEU A 153 2.52 1.65 -1.68
N PHE A 154 2.23 2.59 -0.77
CA PHE A 154 2.53 4.00 -0.98
C PHE A 154 4.03 4.27 -1.08
N PHE A 155 4.91 3.47 -0.46
CA PHE A 155 6.37 3.67 -0.54
C PHE A 155 6.93 3.56 -1.95
N VAL A 156 6.32 2.73 -2.80
CA VAL A 156 6.77 2.51 -4.17
C VAL A 156 5.89 3.20 -5.21
N SER A 157 4.88 3.94 -4.75
CA SER A 157 3.89 4.57 -5.62
C SER A 157 4.30 5.92 -6.22
N GLY A 158 5.34 6.55 -5.65
CA GLY A 158 5.69 7.94 -5.94
C GLY A 158 4.84 8.96 -5.17
N TYR A 159 3.81 8.53 -4.42
CA TYR A 159 3.13 9.38 -3.44
C TYR A 159 3.83 9.30 -2.08
N GLN A 160 4.06 10.45 -1.48
CA GLN A 160 4.46 10.60 -0.10
C GLN A 160 3.21 10.68 0.78
N VAL A 161 3.26 10.04 1.95
CA VAL A 161 2.17 10.04 2.93
C VAL A 161 2.56 10.92 4.11
N TYR A 162 1.72 11.90 4.42
CA TYR A 162 1.90 12.80 5.56
C TYR A 162 0.69 12.76 6.48
N LYS A 163 0.92 12.90 7.79
CA LYS A 163 -0.11 13.33 8.73
C LYS A 163 -0.09 14.84 8.77
N GLY A 164 -1.25 15.48 8.69
CA GLY A 164 -1.29 16.92 8.62
C GLY A 164 -2.63 17.53 9.00
N THR A 165 -2.67 18.85 8.91
CA THR A 165 -3.86 19.64 9.17
C THR A 165 -4.16 20.48 7.94
N ILE A 166 -5.39 20.38 7.43
CA ILE A 166 -5.87 21.19 6.31
C ILE A 166 -7.06 22.06 6.71
N SER A 167 -7.22 23.18 6.02
CA SER A 167 -8.41 24.02 6.13
C SER A 167 -8.74 24.68 4.79
N GLN A 168 -10.02 24.99 4.59
CA GLN A 168 -10.50 25.82 3.47
C GLN A 168 -10.55 27.31 3.82
N HIS A 169 -10.35 27.62 5.10
CA HIS A 169 -10.63 28.92 5.70
C HIS A 169 -9.39 29.80 5.82
N THR A 170 -9.62 31.08 6.08
CA THR A 170 -8.54 32.04 6.33
C THR A 170 -7.94 31.82 7.73
N PRO A 171 -6.68 32.24 7.97
CA PRO A 171 -6.06 32.15 9.29
C PRO A 171 -6.83 32.88 10.39
N GLU A 172 -7.59 33.92 10.04
CA GLU A 172 -8.40 34.72 10.96
C GLU A 172 -9.65 33.96 11.41
N GLU A 173 -10.35 33.33 10.46
CA GLU A 173 -11.47 32.43 10.75
C GLU A 173 -11.04 31.25 11.62
N GLU A 174 -9.88 30.64 11.33
CA GLU A 174 -9.32 29.54 12.12
C GLU A 174 -8.91 29.92 13.55
N LYS A 175 -8.57 31.19 13.79
CA LYS A 175 -8.25 31.68 15.14
C LYS A 175 -9.52 31.84 15.98
N ALA A 176 -10.62 32.23 15.34
CA ALA A 176 -11.92 32.33 15.96
C ALA A 176 -12.54 30.94 16.21
N ASP A 177 -12.35 30.00 15.28
CA ASP A 177 -12.85 28.63 15.38
C ASP A 177 -11.78 27.60 14.96
N LYS A 178 -11.28 26.86 15.95
CA LYS A 178 -10.28 25.81 15.73
C LYS A 178 -10.85 24.55 15.07
N GLU A 179 -12.17 24.34 15.07
CA GLU A 179 -12.80 23.16 14.47
C GLU A 179 -12.76 23.20 12.93
N LEU A 180 -12.51 24.38 12.35
CA LEU A 180 -12.28 24.57 10.91
C LEU A 180 -10.99 23.89 10.42
N ARG A 181 -10.14 23.42 11.35
CA ARG A 181 -8.92 22.66 11.06
C ARG A 181 -9.22 21.17 11.10
N LYS A 182 -8.99 20.51 9.98
CA LYS A 182 -9.21 19.06 9.84
C LYS A 182 -7.89 18.33 9.93
N GLU A 183 -7.77 17.43 10.90
CA GLU A 183 -6.68 16.46 10.96
C GLU A 183 -6.89 15.36 9.93
N VAL A 184 -5.92 15.22 9.03
CA VAL A 184 -6.03 14.38 7.84
C VAL A 184 -4.72 13.68 7.53
N VAL A 185 -4.81 12.67 6.67
CA VAL A 185 -3.67 12.08 5.98
C VAL A 185 -3.62 12.64 4.57
N LEU A 186 -2.46 13.13 4.18
CA LEU A 186 -2.21 13.75 2.89
C LEU A 186 -1.36 12.81 2.03
N LEU A 187 -1.84 12.52 0.83
CA LEU A 187 -1.10 11.86 -0.24
C LEU A 187 -0.66 12.93 -1.24
N ALA A 188 0.64 13.22 -1.30
CA ALA A 188 1.19 14.22 -2.22
C ALA A 188 2.31 13.61 -3.08
N ARG A 189 2.52 14.12 -4.28
CA ARG A 189 3.68 13.73 -5.10
C ARG A 189 4.91 14.56 -4.76
N GLU A 190 4.70 15.78 -4.26
CA GLU A 190 5.79 16.64 -3.81
C GLU A 190 6.43 16.14 -2.51
N LYS A 191 7.75 16.30 -2.41
CA LYS A 191 8.53 15.91 -1.22
C LYS A 191 8.36 16.90 -0.06
N ASP A 192 8.08 18.15 -0.36
CA ASP A 192 7.93 19.22 0.61
C ASP A 192 6.72 20.06 0.22
N LEU A 193 5.76 20.18 1.14
CA LEU A 193 4.60 21.04 0.99
C LEU A 193 4.98 22.43 1.53
N ASP A 194 4.78 23.45 0.71
CA ASP A 194 4.83 24.84 1.14
C ASP A 194 3.54 25.18 1.91
N LEU A 195 3.68 25.64 3.17
CA LEU A 195 2.56 26.02 4.03
C LEU A 195 1.93 27.38 3.63
N ALA A 196 2.62 28.18 2.83
CA ALA A 196 2.14 29.46 2.33
C ALA A 196 1.20 29.29 1.11
N GLU A 197 1.33 28.17 0.38
CA GLU A 197 0.54 27.90 -0.81
C GLU A 197 -0.80 27.22 -0.51
N LYS A 198 -1.76 27.38 -1.42
CA LYS A 198 -2.99 26.60 -1.45
C LYS A 198 -2.85 25.43 -2.42
N TYR A 199 -3.32 24.27 -2.00
CA TYR A 199 -3.31 23.04 -2.77
C TYR A 199 -4.71 22.70 -3.25
N ARG A 200 -4.82 22.06 -4.41
CA ARG A 200 -6.05 21.35 -4.76
C ARG A 200 -6.04 20.01 -4.05
N GLY A 201 -7.14 19.69 -3.39
CA GLY A 201 -7.33 18.44 -2.67
C GLY A 201 -8.63 17.75 -3.06
N GLU A 202 -8.58 16.44 -3.22
CA GLU A 202 -9.75 15.58 -3.36
C GLU A 202 -9.75 14.56 -2.22
N TRP A 203 -10.92 14.39 -1.61
CA TRP A 203 -11.12 13.37 -0.59
C TRP A 203 -11.18 11.98 -1.22
N VAL A 204 -10.42 11.03 -0.67
CA VAL A 204 -10.37 9.65 -1.16
C VAL A 204 -11.34 8.77 -0.37
N THR A 205 -11.10 8.67 0.94
CA THR A 205 -11.88 7.89 1.91
C THR A 205 -11.43 8.25 3.33
N GLY A 206 -12.31 8.09 4.32
CA GLY A 206 -12.01 8.37 5.73
C GLY A 206 -11.40 9.77 5.91
N LYS A 207 -10.20 9.83 6.52
CA LYS A 207 -9.42 11.07 6.70
C LYS A 207 -8.35 11.30 5.62
N ILE A 208 -8.39 10.57 4.50
CA ILE A 208 -7.33 10.58 3.48
C ILE A 208 -7.70 11.50 2.32
N TYR A 209 -6.77 12.39 1.98
CA TYR A 209 -6.88 13.35 0.89
C TYR A 209 -5.68 13.21 -0.03
N VAL A 210 -5.92 13.27 -1.34
CA VAL A 210 -4.84 13.49 -2.32
C VAL A 210 -4.75 14.98 -2.55
N ILE A 211 -3.53 15.52 -2.46
CA ILE A 211 -3.25 16.92 -2.71
C ILE A 211 -2.21 17.09 -3.81
N SER A 212 -2.31 18.18 -4.57
CA SER A 212 -1.35 18.57 -5.60
C SER A 212 -1.30 20.09 -5.69
N ARG A 213 -0.14 20.63 -6.07
CA ARG A 213 -0.05 22.05 -6.45
C ARG A 213 -0.98 22.37 -7.62
N ASN A 214 -1.60 23.54 -7.54
CA ASN A 214 -2.46 24.04 -8.60
C ASN A 214 -1.58 24.56 -9.75
N ASN A 215 -1.39 23.78 -10.81
CA ASN A 215 -0.59 24.19 -11.97
C ASN A 215 -1.25 25.29 -12.83
N ALA A 216 -2.34 25.91 -12.37
CA ALA A 216 -3.05 26.98 -13.09
C ALA A 216 -2.35 28.35 -13.03
N GLU A 217 -1.19 28.45 -12.38
CA GLU A 217 -0.38 29.69 -12.31
C GLU A 217 0.99 29.53 -12.99
N LYS A 218 1.02 28.99 -14.21
CA LYS A 218 2.15 29.18 -15.13
C LYS A 218 1.69 29.73 -16.47
#